data_AF-A0A432T4K9-F1
#
_entry.id   AF-A0A432T4K9-F1
#
_cell.length_a   1.000
_cell.length_b   1.000
_cell.length_c   1.000
_cell.angle_alpha   90.00
_cell.angle_beta   90.00
_cell.angle_gamma   90.00
#
_symmetry.space_group_name_H-M   'P 1'
#
loop_
_entity.id
_entity.type
_entity.pdbx_description
1 polymer ?
#
loop_
_entity_poly.entity_id
_entity_poly.type
_entity_poly.pdbx_seq_one_letter_code
_entity_poly.pdbx_strand_id
1 'polypeptide(L)' 'LWTYCRKHKNSAGSWLLGDFSGADAMFAPIVMRFIGYDVKLTGFSAEYIDFVHNNEYMQEWINDSQKENQIILEDEIE' A
#
# COMPACT_ATOMS: atom_id res chain seq x y z
N LEU A 1 9.97 5.97 -8.77
CA LEU A 1 10.45 4.77 -8.06
C LEU A 1 9.72 3.50 -8.50
N TRP A 2 8.41 3.36 -8.24
CA TRP A 2 7.70 2.10 -8.53
C TRP A 2 7.72 1.66 -10.01
N THR A 3 7.60 2.60 -10.95
CA THR A 3 7.80 2.31 -12.38
C THR A 3 9.18 1.73 -12.68
N TYR A 4 10.23 2.19 -11.99
CA TYR A 4 11.59 1.65 -12.15
C TYR A 4 11.66 0.22 -11.62
N CYS A 5 11.14 -0.04 -10.42
CA CYS A 5 11.05 -1.38 -9.85
C CYS A 5 10.32 -2.35 -10.78
N ARG A 6 9.17 -1.93 -11.32
CA ARG A 6 8.38 -2.73 -12.25
C ARG A 6 9.14 -3.11 -13.52
N LYS A 7 9.95 -2.19 -14.06
CA LYS A 7 10.78 -2.44 -15.23
C LYS A 7 11.91 -3.46 -14.96
N HIS A 8 12.32 -3.61 -13.71
CA HIS A 8 13.39 -4.51 -13.28
C HIS A 8 12.87 -5.65 -12.39
N LYS A 9 11.60 -6.03 -12.58
CA LYS A 9 10.97 -7.11 -11.82
C LYS A 9 11.63 -8.45 -12.12
N ASN A 10 11.69 -9.33 -11.11
CA ASN A 10 12.34 -10.63 -11.24
C ASN A 10 11.36 -11.74 -11.67
N SER A 11 10.06 -11.44 -11.73
CA SER A 11 9.04 -12.40 -12.17
C SER A 11 7.82 -11.73 -12.83
N ALA A 12 6.93 -12.54 -13.40
CA ALA A 12 5.80 -12.07 -14.19
C ALA A 12 4.64 -11.50 -13.36
N GLY A 13 4.60 -11.72 -12.03
CA GLY A 13 3.48 -11.35 -11.18
C GLY A 13 3.15 -9.85 -11.17
N SER A 14 2.03 -9.49 -10.56
CA SER A 14 1.47 -8.12 -10.57
C SER A 14 2.03 -7.20 -9.48
N TRP A 15 2.76 -7.75 -8.50
CA TRP A 15 3.37 -6.99 -7.41
C TRP A 15 4.57 -6.15 -7.89
N LEU A 16 5.09 -5.30 -7.00
CA LEU A 16 6.09 -4.28 -7.33
C LEU A 16 7.35 -4.86 -8.01
N LEU A 17 7.81 -6.02 -7.53
CA LEU A 17 8.99 -6.74 -8.02
C LEU A 17 8.63 -8.05 -8.73
N GLY A 18 7.35 -8.24 -9.08
CA GLY A 18 6.82 -9.45 -9.69
C GLY A 18 5.92 -10.20 -8.72
N ASP A 19 6.52 -10.99 -7.84
CA ASP A 19 5.79 -11.68 -6.76
C ASP A 19 5.74 -10.84 -5.50
N PHE A 20 4.83 -11.19 -4.59
CA PHE A 20 4.69 -10.48 -3.32
C PHE A 20 6.00 -10.52 -2.54
N SER A 21 6.38 -9.37 -1.99
CA SER A 21 7.64 -9.22 -1.27
C SER A 21 7.51 -8.25 -0.09
N GLY A 22 8.52 -8.22 0.78
CA GLY A 22 8.59 -7.22 1.86
C GLY A 22 8.54 -5.77 1.35
N ALA A 23 8.89 -5.51 0.09
CA ALA A 23 8.73 -4.19 -0.50
C ALA A 23 7.25 -3.79 -0.59
N ASP A 24 6.37 -4.71 -0.95
CA ASP A 24 4.93 -4.45 -1.05
C ASP A 24 4.32 -4.17 0.32
N ALA A 25 4.70 -4.96 1.35
CA ALA A 25 4.30 -4.72 2.72
C ALA A 25 4.79 -3.35 3.24
N MET A 26 6.05 -2.99 2.95
CA MET A 26 6.62 -1.69 3.34
C MET A 26 5.92 -0.51 2.65
N PHE A 27 5.47 -0.69 1.40
CA PHE A 27 4.79 0.35 0.63
C PHE A 27 3.27 0.39 0.83
N ALA A 28 2.65 -0.62 1.46
CA ALA A 28 1.21 -0.63 1.73
C ALA A 28 0.71 0.63 2.49
N PRO A 29 1.36 1.12 3.56
CA PRO A 29 0.95 2.37 4.20
C PRO A 29 1.15 3.61 3.32
N ILE A 30 2.02 3.54 2.30
CA ILE A 30 2.25 4.65 1.36
C ILE A 30 1.15 4.67 0.31
N VAL A 31 0.70 3.50 -0.17
CA VAL A 31 -0.49 3.35 -1.00
C VAL A 31 -1.70 4.00 -0.32
N MET A 32 -1.92 3.73 0.97
CA MET A 32 -3.04 4.33 1.73
C MET A 32 -2.98 5.85 1.79
N ARG A 33 -1.78 6.45 1.89
CA ARG A 33 -1.63 7.92 1.87
C ARG A 33 -1.99 8.52 0.52
N PHE A 34 -1.59 7.88 -0.57
CA PHE A 34 -1.96 8.35 -1.91
C PHE A 34 -3.47 8.33 -2.12
N ILE A 35 -4.16 7.30 -1.63
CA ILE A 35 -5.62 7.19 -1.66
C ILE A 35 -6.27 8.26 -0.78
N GLY A 36 -5.86 8.35 0.49
CA GLY A 36 -6.46 9.28 1.46
C GLY A 36 -6.31 10.76 1.07
N TYR A 37 -5.23 11.11 0.36
CA TYR A 37 -4.99 12.47 -0.13
C TYR A 37 -5.48 12.70 -1.57
N ASP A 38 -6.13 11.73 -2.20
CA ASP A 38 -6.62 11.77 -3.59
C ASP A 38 -5.55 12.25 -4.60
N VAL A 39 -4.31 11.77 -4.44
CA VAL A 39 -3.21 12.16 -5.32
C VAL A 39 -3.40 11.53 -6.69
N LYS A 40 -3.45 12.36 -7.74
CA LYS A 40 -3.58 11.88 -9.11
C LYS A 40 -2.25 11.30 -9.60
N LEU A 41 -2.29 10.02 -9.97
CA LEU A 41 -1.15 9.27 -10.51
C LEU A 41 -1.52 8.68 -11.86
N THR A 42 -0.49 8.34 -12.64
CA THR A 42 -0.66 7.80 -14.00
C THR A 42 0.24 6.59 -14.22
N GLY A 43 -0.16 5.72 -15.15
CA GLY A 43 0.58 4.52 -15.53
C GLY A 43 0.68 3.53 -14.38
N PHE A 44 1.79 2.77 -14.35
CA PHE A 44 1.96 1.67 -13.41
C PHE A 44 1.77 2.06 -11.93
N SER A 45 2.10 3.29 -11.53
CA SER A 45 1.91 3.69 -10.13
C SER A 45 0.43 3.71 -9.72
N ALA A 46 -0.46 4.12 -10.63
CA ALA A 46 -1.90 4.06 -10.39
C ALA A 46 -2.39 2.61 -10.37
N GLU A 47 -1.97 1.80 -11.35
CA GLU A 47 -2.29 0.36 -11.42
C GLU A 47 -1.85 -0.38 -10.16
N TYR A 48 -0.66 -0.07 -9.63
CA TYR A 48 -0.12 -0.70 -8.43
C TYR A 48 -0.91 -0.30 -7.18
N ILE A 49 -1.29 0.98 -7.05
CA ILE A 49 -2.15 1.43 -5.95
C ILE A 49 -3.49 0.72 -5.97
N ASP A 50 -4.13 0.66 -7.14
CA ASP A 50 -5.42 -0.01 -7.30
C ASP A 50 -5.30 -1.51 -7.00
N PHE A 51 -4.24 -2.15 -7.50
CA PHE A 51 -3.98 -3.57 -7.25
C PHE A 51 -3.75 -3.88 -5.77
N VAL A 52 -2.91 -3.08 -5.08
CA VAL A 52 -2.65 -3.26 -3.65
C VAL A 52 -3.92 -2.98 -2.86
N HIS A 53 -4.61 -1.87 -3.10
CA HIS A 53 -5.83 -1.51 -2.36
C HIS A 53 -6.91 -2.59 -2.47
N ASN A 54 -7.11 -3.18 -3.65
CA ASN A 54 -8.12 -4.23 -3.86
C ASN A 54 -7.64 -5.64 -3.49
N ASN A 55 -6.43 -5.81 -2.96
CA ASN A 55 -5.95 -7.12 -2.52
C ASN A 55 -6.66 -7.57 -1.23
N GLU A 56 -6.94 -8.87 -1.11
CA GLU A 56 -7.65 -9.45 0.04
C GLU A 56 -6.96 -9.17 1.39
N TYR A 57 -5.62 -9.30 1.45
CA TYR A 57 -4.86 -9.04 2.67
C TYR A 57 -4.86 -7.56 3.05
N MET A 58 -4.91 -6.68 2.06
CA MET A 58 -5.03 -5.24 2.29
C MET A 58 -6.40 -4.87 2.81
N GLN A 59 -7.46 -5.48 2.27
CA GLN A 59 -8.82 -5.28 2.77
C GLN A 59 -8.98 -5.80 4.20
N GLU A 60 -8.37 -6.96 4.52
CA GLU A 60 -8.31 -7.47 5.90
C GLU A 60 -7.60 -6.49 6.84
N TRP A 61 -6.41 -5.99 6.45
CA TRP A 61 -5.67 -5.02 7.25
C TRP A 61 -6.43 -3.70 7.46
N ILE A 62 -7.11 -3.19 6.43
CA ILE A 62 -7.98 -2.01 6.54
C ILE A 62 -9.11 -2.27 7.55
N ASN A 63 -9.80 -3.40 7.43
CA ASN A 63 -10.89 -3.74 8.34
C ASN A 63 -10.43 -3.88 9.79
N ASP A 64 -9.23 -4.39 10.02
CA ASP A 64 -8.69 -4.53 11.37
C ASP A 64 -8.22 -3.19 11.93
N SER A 65 -7.58 -2.34 11.12
CA SER A 65 -7.22 -0.98 11.54
C SER A 65 -8.43 -0.15 11.98
N GLN A 66 -9.60 -0.35 11.35
CA GLN A 66 -10.84 0.33 11.74
C GLN A 66 -11.40 -0.12 13.11
N LYS A 67 -10.99 -1.30 13.59
CA LYS A 67 -11.37 -1.82 14.90
C LYS A 67 -10.37 -1.43 15.99
N GLU A 68 -9.23 -0.83 15.62
CA GLU A 68 -8.22 -0.39 16.57
C GLU A 68 -8.74 0.80 17.37
N ASN A 69 -9.05 0.56 18.65
CA ASN A 69 -9.50 1.57 19.60
C ASN A 69 -8.44 1.87 20.68
N GLN A 70 -7.21 1.40 20.48
CA GLN A 70 -6.13 1.62 21.43
C GLN A 70 -5.68 3.08 21.35
N ILE A 71 -5.69 3.76 22.49
CA ILE A 71 -5.21 5.14 22.62
C ILE A 71 -3.96 5.10 23.50
N ILE A 72 -2.88 5.68 22.99
CA ILE A 72 -1.62 5.83 23.72
C ILE A 72 -1.64 7.25 24.33
N LEU A 73 -2.11 7.35 25.58
CA LEU A 73 -2.35 8.65 26.24
C LEU A 73 -1.10 9.55 26.29
N GLU A 74 0.10 8.98 26.31
CA GLU A 74 1.36 9.72 26.33
C GLU A 74 1.68 10.43 24.99
N ASP A 75 1.06 10.00 23.88
CA ASP A 75 1.24 10.58 22.54
C ASP A 75 0.13 11.58 22.16
N GLU A 76 -0.90 11.73 23.01
CA GLU A 76 -2.05 12.62 22.76
C GLU A 76 -1.86 13.97 23.49
N ILE A 77 -2.26 15.06 22.84
CA ILE A 77 -2.22 16.42 23.43
C ILE A 77 -3.54 16.66 24.19
N GLU A 78 -3.46 17.24 25.40
CA GLU A 78 -4.63 17.68 26.19
C GLU A 78 -5.50 18.74 25.50
#